data_AF-A0A975SJD5-F1
#
_entry.id   AF-A0A975SJD5-F1
#
_cell.length_a   1.000
_cell.length_b   1.000
_cell.length_c   1.000
_cell.angle_alpha   90.00
_cell.angle_beta   90.00
_cell.angle_gamma   90.00
#
_symmetry.space_group_name_H-M   'P 1'
#
loop_
_entity.id
_entity.type
_entity.pdbx_description
1 polymer ?
#
loop_
_entity_poly.entity_id
_entity_poly.type
_entity_poly.pdbx_seq_one_letter_code
_entity_poly.pdbx_strand_id
1 'polypeptide(L)'
;MWGGQRQGGIATPQNSDQILIFTDPDSGKRYGYDKFEGLRSDGSYSYTGEGQAGDQVFLRGNRSLRDSGEGGKVIRLFRTRGTQATYVGAFTLADVPYAIEQIPDFEGNEREGIIFNLVPLDADTSELPTYGGEQLNEPQALPWTPPSSDSYELEPFEPSELGRTVSRIEFELQADFGAWLMARGDTVRRLRVPVGNTVMEPDLYNETSGEIVEAKKSSARGYVRNAIGQVLDYVHTAQKVMNGVRPSILLPGIPTADLLELCAGLGITVWVRDGDGFTSVSPTSLPALER
;
A
#
# COMPACT_ATOMS: atom_id res chain seq x y z
N MET A 1 36.65 -1.59 -8.89
CA MET A 1 36.26 -0.16 -8.84
C MET A 1 35.33 0.05 -10.03
N TRP A 2 34.03 0.18 -9.80
CA TRP A 2 33.02 0.18 -10.86
C TRP A 2 32.80 1.63 -11.30
N GLY A 3 33.09 1.95 -12.56
CA GLY A 3 32.88 3.28 -13.12
C GLY A 3 31.39 3.56 -13.29
N GLY A 4 30.89 4.64 -12.69
CA GLY A 4 29.50 5.09 -12.76
C GLY A 4 29.39 6.62 -12.81
N GLN A 5 28.29 7.12 -13.40
CA GLN A 5 27.97 8.54 -13.53
C GLN A 5 27.96 9.25 -12.17
N ARG A 6 28.56 10.44 -12.10
CA ARG A 6 28.87 11.14 -10.83
C ARG A 6 27.73 11.98 -10.23
N GLN A 7 26.53 12.06 -10.79
CA GLN A 7 25.49 12.99 -10.32
C GLN A 7 24.03 12.54 -10.58
N GLY A 8 23.70 11.25 -10.46
CA GLY A 8 22.33 10.75 -10.63
C GLY A 8 21.87 9.87 -9.46
N GLY A 9 20.57 9.91 -9.15
CA GLY A 9 19.95 9.00 -8.17
C GLY A 9 19.99 7.53 -8.62
N ILE A 10 20.17 7.28 -9.92
CA ILE A 10 20.26 5.94 -10.51
C ILE A 10 21.64 5.77 -11.15
N ALA A 11 22.33 4.68 -10.83
CA ALA A 11 23.58 4.28 -11.45
C ALA A 11 23.46 2.85 -11.99
N THR A 12 23.90 2.67 -13.24
CA THR A 12 23.89 1.38 -13.95
C THR A 12 25.33 0.98 -14.30
N PRO A 13 26.06 0.33 -13.37
CA PRO A 13 27.44 -0.06 -13.61
C PRO A 13 27.57 -0.92 -14.86
N GLN A 14 28.57 -0.63 -15.70
CA GLN A 14 28.81 -1.41 -16.91
C GLN A 14 29.10 -2.87 -16.59
N ASN A 15 28.59 -3.79 -17.42
CA ASN A 15 28.75 -5.24 -17.28
C ASN A 15 28.27 -5.77 -15.92
N SER A 16 27.23 -5.15 -15.36
CA SER A 16 26.60 -5.56 -14.10
C SER A 16 25.15 -5.94 -14.31
N ASP A 17 24.70 -6.93 -13.54
CA ASP A 17 23.29 -7.27 -13.36
C ASP A 17 22.66 -6.50 -12.18
N GLN A 18 23.28 -5.39 -11.79
CA GLN A 18 22.84 -4.56 -10.68
C GLN A 18 22.49 -3.16 -11.16
N ILE A 19 21.42 -2.62 -10.61
CA ILE A 19 21.05 -1.20 -10.71
C ILE A 19 21.18 -0.63 -9.32
N LEU A 20 22.00 0.40 -9.14
CA LEU A 20 22.17 1.06 -7.86
C LEU A 20 21.26 2.28 -7.85
N ILE A 21 20.41 2.40 -6.82
CA ILE A 21 19.57 3.58 -6.61
C ILE A 21 19.88 4.20 -5.27
N PHE A 22 19.81 5.53 -5.22
CA PHE A 22 20.16 6.34 -4.08
C PHE A 22 18.96 7.21 -3.71
N THR A 23 18.52 7.10 -2.46
CA THR A 23 17.50 7.97 -1.87
C THR A 23 18.15 8.92 -0.87
N ASP A 24 17.83 10.21 -1.01
CA ASP A 24 18.23 11.27 -0.08
C ASP A 24 16.98 12.05 0.34
N PRO A 25 16.33 11.70 1.46
CA PRO A 25 15.06 12.31 1.85
C PRO A 25 15.16 13.82 2.11
N ASP A 26 16.35 14.33 2.47
CA ASP A 26 16.53 15.74 2.79
C ASP A 26 16.79 16.60 1.57
N SER A 27 17.60 16.13 0.62
CA SER A 27 17.83 16.84 -0.64
C SER A 27 16.68 16.65 -1.63
N GLY A 28 15.98 15.51 -1.60
CA GLY A 28 14.82 15.17 -2.43
C GLY A 28 13.60 16.07 -2.22
N LYS A 29 13.45 16.65 -1.01
CA LYS A 29 12.39 17.65 -0.69
C LYS A 29 12.36 18.81 -1.68
N ARG A 30 13.52 19.22 -2.21
CA ARG A 30 13.62 20.33 -3.16
C ARG A 30 13.03 20.02 -4.53
N TYR A 31 12.74 18.76 -4.81
CA TYR A 31 12.12 18.27 -6.03
C TYR A 31 10.74 17.63 -5.77
N GLY A 32 10.17 17.86 -4.58
CA GLY A 32 8.88 17.30 -4.13
C GLY A 32 8.88 15.81 -3.82
N TYR A 33 10.04 15.15 -3.81
CA TYR A 33 10.11 13.69 -3.64
C TYR A 33 9.64 13.24 -2.25
N ASP A 34 9.72 14.11 -1.25
CA ASP A 34 9.21 13.83 0.10
C ASP A 34 7.73 13.45 0.15
N LYS A 35 6.95 13.82 -0.87
CA LYS A 35 5.53 13.47 -0.99
C LYS A 35 5.28 12.17 -1.76
N PHE A 36 6.18 11.79 -2.66
CA PHE A 36 5.96 10.72 -3.65
C PHE A 36 7.00 9.57 -3.57
N GLU A 37 7.98 9.68 -2.67
CA GLU A 37 8.99 8.67 -2.36
C GLU A 37 8.85 8.22 -0.91
N GLY A 38 9.03 6.93 -0.64
CA GLY A 38 9.04 6.40 0.71
C GLY A 38 8.44 5.01 0.87
N LEU A 39 8.65 4.45 2.07
CA LEU A 39 8.13 3.16 2.50
C LEU A 39 6.62 3.25 2.71
N ARG A 40 5.89 2.36 2.06
CA ARG A 40 4.43 2.20 2.17
C ARG A 40 4.09 1.20 3.28
N SER A 41 2.83 1.23 3.72
CA SER A 41 2.30 0.36 4.77
C SER A 41 2.34 -1.13 4.43
N ASP A 42 2.29 -1.48 3.14
CA ASP A 42 2.43 -2.86 2.64
C ASP A 42 3.88 -3.36 2.58
N GLY A 43 4.83 -2.52 2.99
CA GLY A 43 6.27 -2.82 2.97
C GLY A 43 6.95 -2.59 1.61
N SER A 44 6.20 -2.16 0.58
CA SER A 44 6.78 -1.69 -0.68
C SER A 44 7.42 -0.31 -0.50
N TYR A 45 8.32 0.05 -1.42
CA TYR A 45 9.00 1.35 -1.42
C TYR A 45 8.75 2.06 -2.74
N SER A 46 8.14 3.25 -2.67
CA SER A 46 8.03 4.16 -3.80
C SER A 46 9.34 4.85 -4.03
N TYR A 47 9.83 4.86 -5.27
CA TYR A 47 11.06 5.55 -5.65
C TYR A 47 10.80 6.50 -6.83
N THR A 48 11.15 7.77 -6.69
CA THR A 48 10.93 8.74 -7.77
C THR A 48 12.03 8.61 -8.83
N GLY A 49 11.63 8.58 -10.10
CA GLY A 49 12.54 8.48 -11.24
C GLY A 49 13.48 9.67 -11.36
N GLU A 50 14.53 9.52 -12.17
CA GLU A 50 15.47 10.61 -12.45
C GLU A 50 14.92 11.61 -13.48
N GLY A 51 15.31 12.87 -13.34
CA GLY A 51 14.92 13.99 -14.21
C GLY A 51 14.46 15.17 -13.35
N GLN A 52 15.18 16.29 -13.41
CA GLN A 52 15.01 17.42 -12.49
C GLN A 52 14.15 18.57 -13.05
N ALA A 53 13.94 18.62 -14.37
CA ALA A 53 13.17 19.65 -15.06
C ALA A 53 12.37 19.04 -16.20
N GLY A 54 11.11 19.46 -16.35
CA GLY A 54 10.15 18.88 -17.29
C GLY A 54 9.80 17.42 -17.00
N ASP A 55 8.89 16.89 -17.81
CA ASP A 55 8.35 15.53 -17.67
C ASP A 55 9.46 14.47 -17.63
N GLN A 56 9.35 13.55 -16.67
CA GLN A 56 10.26 12.42 -16.57
C GLN A 56 9.98 11.43 -17.70
N VAL A 57 11.06 10.90 -18.28
CA VAL A 57 11.00 9.99 -19.43
C VAL A 57 11.74 8.69 -19.15
N PHE A 58 11.32 7.61 -19.81
CA PHE A 58 11.99 6.30 -19.77
C PHE A 58 13.28 6.26 -20.61
N LEU A 59 14.27 7.04 -20.16
CA LEU A 59 15.63 7.05 -20.69
C LEU A 59 16.62 6.67 -19.59
N ARG A 60 17.79 6.15 -19.99
CA ARG A 60 18.94 5.87 -19.11
C ARG A 60 18.55 5.06 -17.85
N GLY A 61 18.66 5.66 -16.66
CA GLY A 61 18.39 5.01 -15.38
C GLY A 61 16.94 4.57 -15.26
N ASN A 62 16.00 5.45 -15.61
CA ASN A 62 14.56 5.13 -15.59
C ASN A 62 14.22 3.95 -16.51
N ARG A 63 14.81 3.92 -17.71
CA ARG A 63 14.65 2.77 -18.62
C ARG A 63 15.18 1.49 -18.00
N SER A 64 16.37 1.57 -17.40
CA SER A 64 17.02 0.40 -16.80
C SER A 64 16.21 -0.15 -15.63
N LEU A 65 15.61 0.72 -14.80
CA LEU A 65 14.69 0.31 -13.75
C LEU A 65 13.45 -0.37 -14.34
N ARG A 66 12.77 0.28 -15.29
CA ARG A 66 11.56 -0.28 -15.94
C ARG A 66 11.82 -1.67 -16.53
N ASP A 67 12.93 -1.84 -17.24
CA ASP A 67 13.27 -3.07 -17.96
C ASP A 67 13.97 -4.10 -17.04
N SER A 68 14.15 -3.80 -15.74
CA SER A 68 14.92 -4.65 -14.81
C SER A 68 14.31 -6.04 -14.60
N GLY A 69 12.98 -6.13 -14.60
CA GLY A 69 12.26 -7.40 -14.43
C GLY A 69 12.50 -8.37 -15.58
N GLU A 70 12.51 -7.88 -16.83
CA GLU A 70 12.81 -8.71 -18.02
C GLU A 70 14.29 -9.10 -18.08
N GLY A 71 15.17 -8.19 -17.63
CA GLY A 71 16.62 -8.40 -17.65
C GLY A 71 17.18 -9.19 -16.46
N GLY A 72 16.35 -9.61 -15.50
CA GLY A 72 16.80 -10.28 -14.27
C GLY A 72 17.74 -9.43 -13.41
N LYS A 73 17.67 -8.10 -13.54
CA LYS A 73 18.58 -7.19 -12.82
C LYS A 73 18.06 -6.93 -11.41
N VAL A 74 18.98 -6.94 -10.45
CA VAL A 74 18.65 -6.67 -9.05
C VAL A 74 18.85 -5.19 -8.74
N ILE A 75 17.86 -4.58 -8.10
CA ILE A 75 17.91 -3.20 -7.66
C ILE A 75 18.55 -3.15 -6.27
N ARG A 76 19.57 -2.31 -6.09
CA ARG A 76 20.31 -2.11 -4.84
C ARG A 76 20.02 -0.72 -4.32
N LEU A 77 19.25 -0.62 -3.24
CA LEU A 77 18.90 0.66 -2.64
C LEU A 77 19.94 1.10 -1.61
N PHE A 78 20.34 2.35 -1.70
CA PHE A 78 21.21 3.03 -0.75
C PHE A 78 20.51 4.28 -0.22
N ARG A 79 20.58 4.50 1.10
CA ARG A 79 20.18 5.77 1.71
C ARG A 79 21.39 6.66 1.85
N THR A 80 21.31 7.89 1.34
CA THR A 80 22.38 8.87 1.49
C THR A 80 22.07 9.86 2.60
N ARG A 81 23.13 10.27 3.31
CA ARG A 81 23.13 11.39 4.26
C ARG A 81 24.40 12.18 4.03
N GLY A 82 24.28 13.30 3.30
CA GLY A 82 25.45 14.08 2.88
C GLY A 82 26.34 13.29 1.92
N THR A 83 27.56 12.94 2.34
CA THR A 83 28.52 12.18 1.51
C THR A 83 28.52 10.68 1.78
N GLN A 84 27.80 10.21 2.80
CA GLN A 84 27.74 8.81 3.18
C GLN A 84 26.54 8.14 2.52
N ALA A 85 26.77 6.99 1.89
CA ALA A 85 25.72 6.09 1.39
C ALA A 85 25.70 4.81 2.25
N THR A 86 24.55 4.48 2.80
CA THR A 86 24.32 3.26 3.58
C THR A 86 23.50 2.30 2.73
N TYR A 87 23.98 1.06 2.58
CA TYR A 87 23.24 0.04 1.84
C TYR A 87 22.01 -0.40 2.63
N VAL A 88 20.84 -0.34 2.00
CA VAL A 88 19.55 -0.71 2.61
C VAL A 88 19.19 -2.15 2.28
N GLY A 89 19.38 -2.55 1.02
CA GLY A 89 19.09 -3.91 0.61
C GLY A 89 18.81 -4.10 -0.87
N ALA A 90 18.35 -5.31 -1.19
CA ALA A 90 17.99 -5.79 -2.50
C ALA A 90 16.48 -5.64 -2.74
N PHE A 91 16.11 -5.15 -3.93
CA PHE A 91 14.74 -4.92 -4.34
C PHE A 91 14.51 -5.42 -5.77
N THR A 92 13.24 -5.61 -6.11
CA THR A 92 12.74 -5.80 -7.48
C THR A 92 11.52 -4.91 -7.71
N LEU A 93 11.07 -4.77 -8.95
CA LEU A 93 9.79 -4.13 -9.26
C LEU A 93 8.61 -4.99 -8.77
N ALA A 94 7.56 -4.32 -8.32
CA ALA A 94 6.25 -4.93 -8.10
C ALA A 94 5.57 -5.35 -9.42
N ASP A 95 4.49 -6.13 -9.34
CA ASP A 95 3.69 -6.53 -10.50
C ASP A 95 3.15 -5.32 -11.30
N VAL A 96 2.79 -4.25 -10.59
CA VAL A 96 2.55 -2.92 -11.17
C VAL A 96 3.82 -2.09 -10.94
N PRO A 97 4.73 -1.98 -11.92
CA PRO A 97 6.10 -1.57 -11.68
C PRO A 97 6.26 -0.07 -11.42
N TYR A 98 5.35 0.77 -11.91
CA TYR A 98 5.38 2.22 -11.70
C TYR A 98 4.01 2.86 -11.89
N ALA A 99 3.90 4.10 -11.42
CA ALA A 99 2.81 5.04 -11.71
C ALA A 99 3.38 6.31 -12.34
N ILE A 100 2.54 7.04 -13.07
CA ILE A 100 2.84 8.41 -13.49
C ILE A 100 2.01 9.34 -12.60
N GLU A 101 2.67 10.28 -11.93
CA GLU A 101 2.07 11.21 -10.99
C GLU A 101 2.42 12.65 -11.37
N GLN A 102 1.53 13.59 -11.07
CA GLN A 102 1.88 15.01 -11.17
C GLN A 102 2.70 15.42 -9.94
N ILE A 103 3.95 15.77 -10.19
CA ILE A 103 4.92 16.15 -9.15
C ILE A 103 5.50 17.52 -9.49
N PRO A 104 5.85 18.35 -8.48
CA PRO A 104 6.52 19.61 -8.75
C PRO A 104 7.93 19.35 -9.29
N ASP A 105 8.37 20.20 -10.22
CA ASP A 105 9.77 20.29 -10.64
C ASP A 105 10.59 21.17 -9.67
N PHE A 106 11.85 21.41 -10.01
CA PHE A 106 12.74 22.27 -9.21
C PHE A 106 12.24 23.72 -9.08
N GLU A 107 11.46 24.22 -10.04
CA GLU A 107 10.88 25.56 -10.05
C GLU A 107 9.48 25.60 -9.41
N GLY A 108 8.93 24.44 -9.02
CA GLY A 108 7.61 24.28 -8.44
C GLY A 108 6.48 24.17 -9.48
N ASN A 109 6.81 23.99 -10.76
CA ASN A 109 5.83 23.73 -11.81
C ASN A 109 5.42 22.25 -11.79
N GLU A 110 4.15 21.96 -12.00
CA GLU A 110 3.67 20.59 -12.18
C GLU A 110 4.27 19.95 -13.44
N ARG A 111 4.64 18.67 -13.32
CA ARG A 111 5.17 17.85 -14.41
C ARG A 111 4.90 16.38 -14.17
N GLU A 112 4.97 15.58 -15.23
CA GLU A 112 4.84 14.13 -15.09
C GLU A 112 6.09 13.54 -14.41
N GLY A 113 5.87 12.82 -13.31
CA GLY A 113 6.86 12.08 -12.55
C GLY A 113 6.64 10.58 -12.65
N ILE A 114 7.72 9.80 -12.77
CA ILE A 114 7.67 8.34 -12.75
C ILE A 114 7.91 7.87 -11.32
N ILE A 115 6.92 7.23 -10.69
CA ILE A 115 7.04 6.66 -9.35
C ILE A 115 7.15 5.14 -9.45
N PHE A 116 8.34 4.59 -9.26
CA PHE A 116 8.59 3.16 -9.29
C PHE A 116 8.12 2.48 -8.00
N ASN A 117 7.45 1.34 -8.12
CA ASN A 117 7.01 0.52 -6.99
C ASN A 117 8.00 -0.62 -6.79
N LEU A 118 8.79 -0.54 -5.72
CA LEU A 118 9.81 -1.53 -5.38
C LEU A 118 9.32 -2.45 -4.26
N VAL A 119 9.58 -3.75 -4.39
CA VAL A 119 9.35 -4.73 -3.31
C VAL A 119 10.69 -5.29 -2.81
N PRO A 120 10.87 -5.41 -1.48
CA PRO A 120 12.12 -5.89 -0.90
C PRO A 120 12.29 -7.39 -1.18
N LEU A 121 13.51 -7.77 -1.59
CA LEU A 121 13.95 -9.17 -1.69
C LEU A 121 14.73 -9.57 -0.44
N ASP A 122 15.62 -8.68 0.02
CA ASP A 122 16.46 -8.83 1.21
C ASP A 122 16.93 -7.43 1.63
N ALA A 123 16.18 -6.79 2.52
CA ALA A 123 16.41 -5.39 2.88
C ALA A 123 16.00 -5.08 4.32
N ASP A 124 16.78 -4.21 4.97
CA ASP A 124 16.40 -3.60 6.24
C ASP A 124 15.76 -2.23 5.98
N THR A 125 14.44 -2.20 5.94
CA THR A 125 13.66 -1.00 5.62
C THR A 125 13.43 -0.08 6.83
N SER A 126 13.95 -0.43 8.02
CA SER A 126 13.76 0.31 9.27
C SER A 126 14.29 1.74 9.24
N GLU A 127 15.17 2.06 8.29
CA GLU A 127 15.75 3.38 8.10
C GLU A 127 15.22 4.07 6.83
N LEU A 128 14.20 3.54 6.15
CA LEU A 128 13.62 4.26 5.01
C LEU A 128 12.65 5.35 5.48
N PRO A 129 12.54 6.48 4.75
CA PRO A 129 11.52 7.49 5.03
C PRO A 129 10.12 6.92 4.77
N THR A 130 9.12 7.37 5.51
CA THR A 130 7.72 7.06 5.26
C THR A 130 7.25 7.73 3.98
N TYR A 131 6.44 7.03 3.18
CA TYR A 131 5.77 7.63 2.04
C TYR A 131 4.92 8.85 2.46
N GLY A 132 5.01 9.96 1.72
CA GLY A 132 4.30 11.19 2.05
C GLY A 132 4.95 12.02 3.17
N GLY A 133 6.08 11.57 3.72
CA GLY A 133 6.81 12.27 4.78
C GLY A 133 6.10 12.28 6.14
N GLU A 134 5.02 11.51 6.30
CA GLU A 134 4.22 11.52 7.49
C GLU A 134 4.80 10.62 8.59
N GLN A 135 5.11 11.21 9.74
CA GLN A 135 5.44 10.47 10.96
C GLN A 135 4.32 10.62 11.97
N LEU A 136 3.68 9.50 12.29
CA LEU A 136 2.70 9.40 13.35
C LEU A 136 3.41 8.87 14.62
N ASN A 137 3.31 9.60 15.73
CA ASN A 137 3.94 9.17 16.99
C ASN A 137 2.97 8.37 17.88
N GLU A 138 1.68 8.68 17.78
CA GLU A 138 0.64 8.09 18.63
C GLU A 138 -0.57 7.67 17.78
N PRO A 139 -1.30 6.62 18.18
CA PRO A 139 -2.51 6.20 17.49
C PRO A 139 -3.55 7.33 17.45
N GLN A 140 -4.25 7.46 16.31
CA GLN A 140 -5.31 8.46 16.12
C GLN A 140 -6.58 7.77 15.63
N ALA A 141 -7.72 8.12 16.25
CA ALA A 141 -9.05 7.76 15.78
C ALA A 141 -9.77 9.03 15.31
N LEU A 142 -9.71 9.29 14.01
CA LEU A 142 -10.32 10.46 13.39
C LEU A 142 -11.76 10.18 12.97
N PRO A 143 -12.61 11.21 12.78
CA PRO A 143 -13.89 11.03 12.11
C PRO A 143 -13.67 10.35 10.75
N TRP A 144 -14.41 9.29 10.50
CA TRP A 144 -14.36 8.60 9.23
C TRP A 144 -15.20 9.35 8.19
N THR A 145 -14.70 9.39 6.96
CA THR A 145 -15.40 9.94 5.80
C THR A 145 -15.52 8.86 4.74
N PRO A 146 -16.70 8.67 4.12
CA PRO A 146 -16.84 7.70 3.03
C PRO A 146 -15.82 7.95 1.92
N PRO A 147 -15.14 6.90 1.43
CA PRO A 147 -14.33 7.04 0.22
C PRO A 147 -15.23 7.45 -0.95
N SER A 148 -14.72 8.33 -1.82
CA SER A 148 -15.43 8.76 -3.03
C SER A 148 -14.66 8.30 -4.27
N SER A 149 -15.39 7.83 -5.28
CA SER A 149 -14.84 7.62 -6.62
C SER A 149 -14.41 8.92 -7.29
N ASP A 150 -14.97 10.05 -6.86
CA ASP A 150 -14.78 11.37 -7.48
C ASP A 150 -13.51 12.07 -6.96
N SER A 151 -12.91 11.61 -5.85
CA SER A 151 -11.71 12.21 -5.26
C SER A 151 -10.38 11.70 -5.84
N TYR A 152 -10.41 11.03 -7.01
CA TYR A 152 -9.23 10.67 -7.81
C TYR A 152 -9.09 11.58 -9.04
N GLU A 153 -9.37 12.88 -8.91
CA GLU A 153 -8.89 13.88 -9.88
C GLU A 153 -7.41 14.20 -9.60
N LEU A 154 -6.53 13.24 -9.87
CA LEU A 154 -5.16 13.46 -10.35
C LEU A 154 -4.84 12.33 -11.35
N GLU A 155 -5.09 12.64 -12.63
CA GLU A 155 -4.27 12.36 -13.82
C GLU A 155 -3.79 10.92 -14.16
N PRO A 156 -3.43 10.66 -15.45
CA PRO A 156 -3.83 9.46 -16.18
C PRO A 156 -2.94 8.26 -15.87
N PHE A 157 -3.36 7.51 -14.87
CA PHE A 157 -2.98 6.12 -14.73
C PHE A 157 -3.38 5.34 -16.02
N GLU A 158 -2.47 4.59 -16.67
CA GLU A 158 -2.82 3.42 -17.51
C GLU A 158 -2.63 2.10 -16.69
N PRO A 159 -3.27 1.90 -15.52
CA PRO A 159 -3.52 0.58 -15.02
C PRO A 159 -4.61 0.05 -15.95
N SER A 160 -4.51 -1.22 -16.32
CA SER A 160 -5.56 -1.92 -17.09
C SER A 160 -6.94 -1.46 -16.60
N GLU A 161 -7.91 -1.24 -17.49
CA GLU A 161 -9.27 -0.78 -17.11
C GLU A 161 -9.84 -1.54 -15.89
N LEU A 162 -9.49 -2.82 -15.79
CA LEU A 162 -9.67 -3.68 -14.62
C LEU A 162 -9.25 -3.00 -13.31
N GLY A 163 -8.03 -2.49 -13.16
CA GLY A 163 -7.52 -1.83 -11.95
C GLY A 163 -8.32 -0.59 -11.52
N ARG A 164 -8.79 0.22 -12.47
CA ARG A 164 -9.67 1.39 -12.18
C ARG A 164 -11.05 0.95 -11.71
N THR A 165 -11.68 -0.01 -12.38
CA THR A 165 -12.98 -0.55 -11.99
C THR A 165 -12.93 -1.23 -10.62
N VAL A 166 -11.82 -1.90 -10.35
CA VAL A 166 -11.51 -2.62 -9.11
C VAL A 166 -11.54 -1.73 -7.87
N SER A 167 -10.91 -0.55 -7.95
CA SER A 167 -10.87 0.42 -6.83
C SER A 167 -12.26 0.97 -6.52
N ARG A 168 -13.08 1.23 -7.56
CA ARG A 168 -14.44 1.76 -7.40
C ARG A 168 -15.37 0.82 -6.64
N ILE A 169 -15.37 -0.47 -6.97
CA ILE A 169 -16.22 -1.46 -6.28
C ILE A 169 -15.88 -1.55 -4.79
N GLU A 170 -14.59 -1.53 -4.46
CA GLU A 170 -14.13 -1.59 -3.07
C GLU A 170 -14.54 -0.34 -2.29
N PHE A 171 -14.37 0.85 -2.90
CA PHE A 171 -14.79 2.11 -2.29
C PHE A 171 -16.29 2.20 -2.10
N GLU A 172 -17.09 1.85 -3.10
CA GLU A 172 -18.56 1.81 -2.98
C GLU A 172 -18.98 0.85 -1.85
N LEU A 173 -18.35 -0.33 -1.77
CA LEU A 173 -18.63 -1.31 -0.72
C LEU A 173 -18.29 -0.77 0.68
N GLN A 174 -17.13 -0.15 0.83
CA GLN A 174 -16.66 0.45 2.08
C GLN A 174 -17.53 1.66 2.48
N ALA A 175 -17.88 2.52 1.52
CA ALA A 175 -18.74 3.68 1.72
C ALA A 175 -20.12 3.27 2.23
N ASP A 176 -20.77 2.33 1.54
CA ASP A 176 -22.09 1.83 1.88
C ASP A 176 -22.09 1.13 3.25
N PHE A 177 -21.05 0.34 3.54
CA PHE A 177 -20.95 -0.35 4.81
C PHE A 177 -20.77 0.61 5.97
N GLY A 178 -19.88 1.60 5.84
CA GLY A 178 -19.70 2.64 6.85
C GLY A 178 -20.98 3.47 7.07
N ALA A 179 -21.69 3.83 5.99
CA ALA A 179 -22.97 4.53 6.08
C ALA A 179 -24.03 3.68 6.80
N TRP A 180 -24.10 2.38 6.50
CA TRP A 180 -25.02 1.46 7.14
C TRP A 180 -24.71 1.25 8.64
N LEU A 181 -23.43 1.17 9.02
CA LEU A 181 -23.01 1.17 10.42
C LEU A 181 -23.43 2.46 11.14
N MET A 182 -23.15 3.63 10.56
CA MET A 182 -23.57 4.91 11.16
C MET A 182 -25.10 5.03 11.29
N ALA A 183 -25.86 4.54 10.31
CA ALA A 183 -27.31 4.53 10.34
C ALA A 183 -27.89 3.66 11.47
N ARG A 184 -27.17 2.61 11.91
CA ARG A 184 -27.56 1.81 13.08
C ARG A 184 -27.21 2.47 14.42
N GLY A 185 -26.42 3.54 14.40
CA GLY A 185 -25.88 4.21 15.59
C GLY A 185 -24.47 3.77 15.99
N ASP A 186 -23.75 3.03 15.14
CA ASP A 186 -22.35 2.69 15.42
C ASP A 186 -21.42 3.89 15.17
N THR A 187 -20.35 3.98 15.97
CA THR A 187 -19.32 5.00 15.81
C THR A 187 -18.22 4.49 14.90
N VAL A 188 -18.17 5.03 13.68
CA VAL A 188 -17.19 4.66 12.66
C VAL A 188 -16.05 5.68 12.63
N ARG A 189 -14.81 5.19 12.68
CA ARG A 189 -13.58 5.98 12.77
C ARG A 189 -12.58 5.58 11.70
N ARG A 190 -11.76 6.55 11.30
CA ARG A 190 -10.52 6.32 10.57
C ARG A 190 -9.42 6.10 11.61
N LEU A 191 -9.01 4.86 11.77
CA LEU A 191 -7.97 4.49 12.72
C LEU A 191 -6.59 4.58 12.06
N ARG A 192 -5.63 5.18 12.74
CA ARG A 192 -4.25 5.31 12.27
C ARG A 192 -3.33 4.87 13.38
N VAL A 193 -2.51 3.86 13.13
CA VAL A 193 -1.62 3.28 14.15
C VAL A 193 -0.18 3.32 13.63
N PRO A 194 0.77 3.88 14.38
CA PRO A 194 2.17 3.89 13.96
C PRO A 194 2.80 2.50 14.06
N VAL A 195 3.52 2.09 13.00
CA VAL A 195 4.21 0.79 12.89
C VAL A 195 5.60 0.98 12.32
N GLY A 196 6.62 0.97 13.19
CA GLY A 196 7.99 1.32 12.78
C GLY A 196 8.02 2.72 12.17
N ASN A 197 8.40 2.79 10.89
CA ASN A 197 8.41 4.04 10.11
C ASN A 197 7.20 4.14 9.16
N THR A 198 6.12 3.40 9.39
CA THR A 198 4.91 3.46 8.56
C THR A 198 3.70 3.74 9.42
N VAL A 199 2.60 4.09 8.77
CA VAL A 199 1.30 4.22 9.40
C VAL A 199 0.41 3.14 8.83
N MET A 200 -0.13 2.32 9.71
CA MET A 200 -1.16 1.36 9.39
C MET A 200 -2.52 2.05 9.46
N GLU A 201 -3.32 1.86 8.41
CA GLU A 201 -4.63 2.50 8.28
C GLU A 201 -5.60 1.48 7.65
N PRO A 202 -6.46 0.82 8.45
CA PRO A 202 -7.50 -0.04 7.92
C PRO A 202 -8.59 0.79 7.25
N ASP A 203 -9.36 0.16 6.37
CA ASP A 203 -10.46 0.83 5.64
C ASP A 203 -11.50 1.45 6.59
N LEU A 204 -11.72 0.80 7.72
CA LEU A 204 -12.75 1.16 8.69
C LEU A 204 -12.39 0.62 10.08
N TYR A 205 -12.64 1.43 11.11
CA TYR A 205 -12.68 0.97 12.49
C TYR A 205 -14.06 1.28 13.09
N ASN A 206 -14.80 0.25 13.50
CA ASN A 206 -16.04 0.40 14.25
C ASN A 206 -15.70 0.46 15.74
N GLU A 207 -15.69 1.67 16.31
CA GLU A 207 -15.36 1.92 17.71
C GLU A 207 -16.40 1.32 18.67
N THR A 208 -17.66 1.17 18.23
CA THR A 208 -18.73 0.57 19.04
C THR A 208 -18.51 -0.94 19.23
N SER A 209 -18.17 -1.67 18.16
CA SER A 209 -17.97 -3.13 18.21
C SER A 209 -16.51 -3.56 18.44
N GLY A 210 -15.57 -2.63 18.27
CA GLY A 210 -14.13 -2.90 18.28
C GLY A 210 -13.63 -3.56 16.97
N GLU A 211 -14.44 -3.60 15.92
CA GLU A 211 -14.05 -4.26 14.67
C GLU A 211 -13.11 -3.38 13.84
N ILE A 212 -11.94 -3.93 13.51
CA ILE A 212 -11.07 -3.42 12.44
C ILE A 212 -11.48 -4.15 11.16
N VAL A 213 -11.86 -3.39 10.15
CA VAL A 213 -12.47 -3.92 8.93
C VAL A 213 -11.57 -3.67 7.74
N GLU A 214 -11.34 -4.73 6.96
CA GLU A 214 -10.68 -4.71 5.66
C GLU A 214 -11.69 -5.11 4.57
N ALA A 215 -11.92 -4.23 3.60
CA ALA A 215 -12.81 -4.46 2.47
C ALA A 215 -12.04 -5.08 1.30
N LYS A 216 -12.72 -5.95 0.55
CA LYS A 216 -12.23 -6.39 -0.76
C LYS A 216 -13.34 -6.39 -1.78
N LYS A 217 -13.04 -5.91 -2.98
CA LYS A 217 -13.93 -5.98 -4.17
C LYS A 217 -14.36 -7.39 -4.62
N SER A 218 -13.82 -8.47 -4.05
CA SER A 218 -14.06 -9.84 -4.53
C SER A 218 -13.94 -10.87 -3.42
N SER A 219 -14.86 -11.84 -3.44
CA SER A 219 -14.86 -13.00 -2.53
C SER A 219 -13.96 -14.15 -3.02
N ALA A 220 -13.18 -13.94 -4.08
CA ALA A 220 -12.26 -14.96 -4.58
C ALA A 220 -11.11 -15.23 -3.59
N ARG A 221 -10.62 -16.47 -3.55
CA ARG A 221 -9.64 -16.96 -2.56
C ARG A 221 -8.42 -16.06 -2.38
N GLY A 222 -7.87 -15.49 -3.45
CA GLY A 222 -6.72 -14.61 -3.37
C GLY A 222 -6.99 -13.34 -2.55
N TYR A 223 -8.11 -12.68 -2.81
CA TYR A 223 -8.52 -11.47 -2.09
C TYR A 223 -8.84 -11.76 -0.63
N VAL A 224 -9.57 -12.86 -0.36
CA VAL A 224 -9.90 -13.24 1.02
C VAL A 224 -8.63 -13.55 1.82
N ARG A 225 -7.67 -14.28 1.26
CA ARG A 225 -6.40 -14.57 1.94
C ARG A 225 -5.57 -13.30 2.20
N ASN A 226 -5.56 -12.38 1.25
CA ASN A 226 -4.88 -11.09 1.42
C ASN A 226 -5.56 -10.25 2.52
N ALA A 227 -6.89 -10.20 2.55
CA ALA A 227 -7.65 -9.54 3.61
C ALA A 227 -7.41 -10.17 4.99
N ILE A 228 -7.37 -11.51 5.08
CA ILE A 228 -7.00 -12.23 6.32
C ILE A 228 -5.63 -11.78 6.82
N GLY A 229 -4.62 -11.73 5.94
CA GLY A 229 -3.28 -11.29 6.31
C GLY A 229 -3.26 -9.87 6.85
N GLN A 230 -3.87 -8.93 6.11
CA GLN A 230 -3.91 -7.52 6.51
C GLN A 230 -4.67 -7.32 7.82
N VAL A 231 -5.90 -7.86 7.95
CA VAL A 231 -6.71 -7.61 9.15
C VAL A 231 -6.10 -8.21 10.42
N LEU A 232 -5.41 -9.35 10.31
CA LEU A 232 -4.72 -9.95 11.45
C LEU A 232 -3.46 -9.16 11.83
N ASP A 233 -2.71 -8.66 10.86
CA ASP A 233 -1.59 -7.74 11.13
C ASP A 233 -2.10 -6.46 11.80
N TYR A 234 -3.21 -5.92 11.30
CA TYR A 234 -3.84 -4.73 11.81
C TYR A 234 -4.26 -4.87 13.27
N VAL A 235 -4.95 -5.96 13.57
CA VAL A 235 -5.37 -6.28 14.93
C VAL A 235 -4.16 -6.55 15.82
N HIS A 236 -3.17 -7.31 15.37
CA HIS A 236 -1.94 -7.57 16.14
C HIS A 236 -1.24 -6.27 16.55
N THR A 237 -1.17 -5.31 15.63
CA THR A 237 -0.56 -4.01 15.87
C THR A 237 -1.42 -3.15 16.79
N ALA A 238 -2.71 -2.99 16.48
CA ALA A 238 -3.62 -2.16 17.27
C ALA A 238 -3.78 -2.68 18.71
N GLN A 239 -3.72 -3.99 18.94
CA GLN A 239 -3.80 -4.58 20.29
C GLN A 239 -2.67 -4.16 21.23
N LYS A 240 -1.55 -3.63 20.71
CA LYS A 240 -0.45 -3.12 21.54
C LYS A 240 -0.81 -1.81 22.24
N VAL A 241 -1.80 -1.09 21.70
CA VAL A 241 -2.18 0.27 22.12
C VAL A 241 -3.67 0.40 22.45
N MET A 242 -4.50 -0.53 21.99
CA MET A 242 -5.96 -0.55 22.18
C MET A 242 -6.41 -1.91 22.69
N ASN A 243 -7.43 -1.93 23.55
CA ASN A 243 -8.01 -3.17 24.05
C ASN A 243 -9.29 -3.54 23.28
N GLY A 244 -9.53 -4.84 23.11
CA GLY A 244 -10.81 -5.35 22.60
C GLY A 244 -11.01 -5.23 21.09
N VAL A 245 -9.97 -4.89 20.32
CA VAL A 245 -10.05 -4.85 18.85
C VAL A 245 -10.14 -6.26 18.26
N ARG A 246 -10.97 -6.42 17.23
CA ARG A 246 -11.31 -7.71 16.59
C ARG A 246 -11.19 -7.62 15.07
N PRO A 247 -10.76 -8.69 14.40
CA PRO A 247 -10.62 -8.67 12.95
C PRO A 247 -11.96 -8.90 12.25
N SER A 248 -12.17 -8.16 11.17
CA SER A 248 -13.37 -8.25 10.35
C SER A 248 -13.05 -8.02 8.87
N ILE A 249 -13.70 -8.77 7.97
CA ILE A 249 -13.51 -8.63 6.51
C ILE A 249 -14.86 -8.32 5.87
N LEU A 250 -14.88 -7.36 4.96
CA LEU A 250 -16.05 -6.97 4.19
C LEU A 250 -15.92 -7.42 2.73
N LEU A 251 -16.89 -8.18 2.24
CA LEU A 251 -16.91 -8.75 0.88
C LEU A 251 -18.21 -8.42 0.14
N PRO A 252 -18.20 -8.34 -1.21
CA PRO A 252 -19.41 -8.08 -1.99
C PRO A 252 -20.38 -9.27 -1.98
N GLY A 253 -19.92 -10.47 -1.61
CA GLY A 253 -20.74 -11.67 -1.55
C GLY A 253 -20.10 -12.78 -0.72
N ILE A 254 -20.83 -13.87 -0.53
CA ILE A 254 -20.42 -14.99 0.33
C ILE A 254 -19.22 -15.74 -0.30
N PRO A 255 -18.08 -15.87 0.40
CA PRO A 255 -16.95 -16.66 -0.07
C PRO A 255 -17.25 -18.17 0.04
N THR A 256 -16.34 -19.02 -0.47
CA THR A 256 -16.52 -20.48 -0.37
C THR A 256 -16.56 -20.96 1.08
N ALA A 257 -17.27 -22.07 1.35
CA ALA A 257 -17.45 -22.60 2.70
C ALA A 257 -16.13 -22.83 3.45
N ASP A 258 -15.10 -23.33 2.77
CA ASP A 258 -13.78 -23.55 3.37
C ASP A 258 -13.08 -22.23 3.79
N LEU A 259 -13.35 -21.13 3.08
CA LEU A 259 -12.83 -19.81 3.46
C LEU A 259 -13.60 -19.23 4.64
N LEU A 260 -14.91 -19.47 4.74
CA LEU A 260 -15.68 -19.12 5.94
C LEU A 260 -15.20 -19.90 7.16
N GLU A 261 -14.90 -21.19 7.00
CA GLU A 261 -14.30 -22.02 8.06
C GLU A 261 -12.93 -21.49 8.48
N LEU A 262 -12.09 -21.09 7.52
CA LEU A 262 -10.80 -20.47 7.80
C LEU A 262 -10.97 -19.15 8.58
N CYS A 263 -11.83 -18.24 8.12
CA CYS A 263 -12.08 -16.98 8.81
C CYS A 263 -12.62 -17.22 10.23
N ALA A 264 -13.58 -18.14 10.39
CA ALA A 264 -14.13 -18.49 11.70
C ALA A 264 -13.07 -19.09 12.62
N GLY A 265 -12.21 -19.98 12.11
CA GLY A 265 -11.10 -20.57 12.87
C GLY A 265 -10.06 -19.54 13.34
N LEU A 266 -9.96 -18.40 12.65
CA LEU A 266 -9.10 -17.27 13.00
C LEU A 266 -9.83 -16.19 13.81
N GLY A 267 -11.12 -16.38 14.12
CA GLY A 267 -11.94 -15.42 14.86
C GLY A 267 -12.26 -14.14 14.06
N ILE A 268 -12.27 -14.23 12.73
CA ILE A 268 -12.54 -13.13 11.81
C ILE A 268 -14.03 -13.10 11.48
N THR A 269 -14.70 -11.98 11.77
CA THR A 269 -16.07 -11.73 11.33
C THR A 269 -16.08 -11.48 9.81
N VAL A 270 -16.97 -12.13 9.08
CA VAL A 270 -17.13 -11.87 7.64
C VAL A 270 -18.45 -11.18 7.40
N TRP A 271 -18.40 -9.95 6.90
CA TRP A 271 -19.55 -9.17 6.47
C TRP A 271 -19.73 -9.30 4.96
N VAL A 272 -20.98 -9.48 4.54
CA VAL A 272 -21.37 -9.52 3.12
C VAL A 272 -22.55 -8.59 2.88
N ARG A 273 -22.64 -8.07 1.66
CA ARG A 273 -23.82 -7.31 1.22
C ARG A 273 -25.03 -8.26 1.09
N ASP A 274 -26.17 -7.83 1.63
CA ASP A 274 -27.46 -8.54 1.56
C ASP A 274 -28.59 -7.52 1.29
N GLY A 275 -29.03 -7.45 0.03
CA GLY A 275 -29.95 -6.41 -0.44
C GLY A 275 -29.39 -5.01 -0.22
N ASP A 276 -30.17 -4.16 0.46
CA ASP A 276 -29.82 -2.77 0.81
C ASP A 276 -29.00 -2.67 2.11
N GLY A 277 -28.63 -3.78 2.72
CA GLY A 277 -27.89 -3.83 3.98
C GLY A 277 -26.73 -4.82 3.94
N PHE A 278 -26.29 -5.22 5.13
CA PHE A 278 -25.20 -6.16 5.31
C PHE A 278 -25.51 -7.15 6.42
N THR A 279 -24.95 -8.35 6.28
CA THR A 279 -25.11 -9.41 7.27
C THR A 279 -23.77 -10.08 7.54
N SER A 280 -23.60 -10.59 8.77
CA SER A 280 -22.43 -11.39 9.12
C SER A 280 -22.71 -12.84 8.79
N VAL A 281 -21.76 -13.51 8.14
CA VAL A 281 -21.88 -14.92 7.73
C VAL A 281 -20.95 -15.78 8.57
N SER A 282 -21.46 -16.94 8.98
CA SER A 282 -20.72 -17.97 9.70
C SER A 282 -20.75 -19.27 8.89
N PRO A 283 -19.73 -20.13 8.99
CA PRO A 283 -19.74 -21.41 8.31
C PRO A 283 -20.97 -22.23 8.74
N THR A 284 -21.70 -22.75 7.75
CA THR A 284 -22.73 -23.77 8.01
C THR A 284 -21.97 -25.06 8.28
N SER A 285 -22.23 -25.73 9.41
CA SER A 285 -21.54 -26.96 9.80
C SER A 285 -21.53 -27.98 8.65
N LEU A 286 -20.36 -28.23 8.06
CA LEU A 286 -20.20 -29.31 7.10
C LEU A 286 -20.33 -30.64 7.86
N PRO A 287 -21.08 -31.63 7.33
CA PRO A 287 -21.05 -32.98 7.88
C PRO A 287 -19.61 -33.49 7.78
N ALA A 288 -19.08 -34.00 8.90
CA ALA A 288 -17.77 -34.62 8.94
C ALA A 288 -17.68 -35.72 7.87
N LEU A 289 -16.58 -35.77 7.12
CA LEU A 289 -16.27 -36.94 6.30
C LEU A 289 -16.19 -38.16 7.23
N GLU A 290 -17.19 -39.03 7.16
CA GLU A 290 -17.11 -40.38 7.72
C GLU A 290 -15.88 -41.05 7.09
N ARG A 291 -14.91 -41.42 7.93
CA ARG A 291 -13.68 -42.11 7.54
C ARG A 291 -13.93 -43.59 7.30
#